data_AF-A0A2G7LS58-F1
#
_entry.id   AF-A0A2G7LS58-F1
#
_cell.length_a   1.000
_cell.length_b   1.000
_cell.length_c   1.000
_cell.angle_alpha   90.00
_cell.angle_beta   90.00
_cell.angle_gamma   90.00
#
_symmetry.space_group_name_H-M   'P 1'
#
loop_
_entity.id
_entity.type
_entity.pdbx_description
1 polymer ?
#
loop_
_entity_poly.entity_id
_entity_poly.type
_entity_poly.pdbx_seq_one_letter_code
_entity_poly.pdbx_strand_id
1 'polypeptide(L)'
;MEILNITLNPNDMGSGNTLSNGNLTVSSTSYGVRATHGKTSGKWYWEVSLISGTDLRFALGISNKSYSFTSIVTTSPNWRSFGGNGYRYPENSSYGTGLAVGDVIGVALDLDNGKLEFYKNGVSMGISHTDVKELGEVYPTMGALIASNSTARVVTFNFGATPFAYKMPSGFLAYNSKPSNKILLSSGDNKYYGSTEYVYTENLIPQLTSDTSTVGTAIASSVNSATYAAWKAFDRDISTRWASIVTSASYVGFAFLEPKKIIKYTIACNAQKSLDWTFDAYSEISNTWVTLHQVTGITWSNDAEVKEFVFSNENFYKQYRINTTRTSVAGPSISSIEMMEQKSIVVSIIETVSLDERTIMKYGSTNFPFNSKSERKRHILLNNKSYNSGKNFEHTIDMSKRRVDKIILG
;
A
#
# COMPACT_ATOMS: atom_id res chain seq x y z
N MET A 1 1.74 1.58 -0.62
CA MET A 1 1.00 0.39 -1.09
C MET A 1 -0.09 0.94 -2.00
N GLU A 2 -0.14 0.50 -3.26
CA GLU A 2 -1.20 0.94 -4.18
C GLU A 2 -2.55 0.40 -3.65
N ILE A 3 -3.55 1.29 -3.54
CA ILE A 3 -4.88 0.96 -3.03
C ILE A 3 -5.81 0.76 -4.22
N LEU A 4 -6.48 -0.38 -4.27
CA LEU A 4 -7.53 -0.67 -5.24
C LEU A 4 -8.83 0.00 -4.81
N ASN A 5 -9.56 0.57 -5.78
CA ASN A 5 -10.92 1.02 -5.55
C ASN A 5 -11.89 -0.17 -5.61
N ILE A 6 -12.14 -0.82 -4.46
CA ILE A 6 -13.03 -1.97 -4.35
C ILE A 6 -14.38 -1.53 -3.81
N THR A 7 -15.45 -1.92 -4.51
CA THR A 7 -16.85 -1.68 -4.13
C THR A 7 -17.68 -2.94 -4.38
N LEU A 8 -18.97 -2.90 -4.02
CA LEU A 8 -19.95 -3.85 -4.54
C LEU A 8 -20.20 -3.57 -6.03
N ASN A 9 -20.43 -4.63 -6.81
CA ASN A 9 -20.54 -4.54 -8.26
C ASN A 9 -22.02 -4.44 -8.69
N PRO A 10 -22.47 -3.27 -9.21
CA PRO A 10 -23.84 -3.10 -9.68
C PRO A 10 -24.19 -3.99 -10.89
N ASN A 11 -23.18 -4.49 -11.62
CA ASN A 11 -23.36 -5.38 -12.76
C ASN A 11 -23.30 -6.87 -12.36
N ASP A 12 -23.09 -7.18 -11.08
CA ASP A 12 -22.97 -8.54 -10.57
C ASP A 12 -23.74 -8.71 -9.25
N MET A 13 -25.04 -8.48 -9.36
CA MET A 13 -26.03 -8.61 -8.30
C MET A 13 -27.34 -9.16 -8.84
N GLY A 14 -28.12 -9.82 -7.97
CA GLY A 14 -29.50 -10.21 -8.29
C GLY A 14 -30.48 -9.04 -8.17
N SER A 15 -31.73 -9.24 -8.59
CA SER A 15 -32.76 -8.21 -8.42
C SER A 15 -33.11 -7.96 -6.93
N GLY A 16 -33.72 -6.81 -6.63
CA GLY A 16 -34.06 -6.44 -5.25
C GLY A 16 -32.86 -6.04 -4.39
N ASN A 17 -31.74 -5.68 -5.01
CA ASN A 17 -30.60 -5.04 -4.35
C ASN A 17 -30.50 -3.57 -4.79
N THR A 18 -30.35 -2.68 -3.83
CA THR A 18 -30.08 -1.26 -4.05
C THR A 18 -28.74 -0.91 -3.40
N LEU A 19 -27.81 -0.39 -4.21
CA LEU A 19 -26.50 0.04 -3.73
C LEU A 19 -26.50 1.54 -3.39
N SER A 20 -25.76 1.91 -2.35
CA SER A 20 -25.58 3.30 -1.92
C SER A 20 -24.19 3.49 -1.31
N ASN A 21 -23.89 4.73 -0.86
CA ASN A 21 -22.62 5.08 -0.21
C ASN A 21 -21.39 4.69 -1.05
N GLY A 22 -21.37 5.13 -2.32
CA GLY A 22 -20.30 4.76 -3.26
C GLY A 22 -20.24 3.26 -3.56
N ASN A 23 -21.39 2.58 -3.57
CA ASN A 23 -21.53 1.14 -3.73
C ASN A 23 -20.84 0.32 -2.63
N LEU A 24 -20.73 0.85 -1.41
CA LEU A 24 -20.24 0.10 -0.24
C LEU A 24 -21.38 -0.43 0.64
N THR A 25 -22.58 0.14 0.51
CA THR A 25 -23.76 -0.27 1.24
C THR A 25 -24.73 -0.95 0.28
N VAL A 26 -25.29 -2.09 0.69
CA VAL A 26 -26.35 -2.79 -0.03
C VAL A 26 -27.57 -2.93 0.85
N SER A 27 -28.72 -2.50 0.32
CA SER A 27 -30.05 -2.79 0.83
C SER A 27 -30.66 -3.91 -0.03
N SER A 28 -30.84 -5.10 0.56
CA SER A 28 -31.22 -6.31 -0.18
C SER A 28 -32.50 -6.94 0.36
N THR A 29 -33.41 -7.31 -0.54
CA THR A 29 -34.65 -8.05 -0.18
C THR A 29 -34.56 -9.53 -0.55
N SER A 30 -34.04 -9.89 -1.72
CA SER A 30 -34.21 -11.25 -2.26
C SER A 30 -32.94 -12.00 -2.65
N TYR A 31 -31.94 -11.36 -3.25
CA TYR A 31 -30.75 -12.08 -3.78
C TYR A 31 -29.46 -11.59 -3.12
N GLY A 32 -28.38 -11.50 -3.89
CA GLY A 32 -27.08 -11.14 -3.39
C GLY A 32 -26.32 -10.26 -4.37
N VAL A 33 -25.09 -9.92 -3.97
CA VAL A 33 -24.16 -9.08 -4.72
C VAL A 33 -22.74 -9.57 -4.46
N ARG A 34 -21.90 -9.51 -5.49
CA ARG A 34 -20.44 -9.71 -5.42
C ARG A 34 -19.70 -8.37 -5.44
N ALA A 35 -18.52 -8.33 -4.84
CA ALA A 35 -17.59 -7.21 -4.98
C ALA A 35 -16.95 -7.13 -6.38
N THR A 36 -16.34 -5.99 -6.72
CA THR A 36 -15.76 -5.74 -8.05
C THR A 36 -14.46 -6.49 -8.33
N HIS A 37 -13.74 -6.95 -7.30
CA HIS A 37 -12.42 -7.57 -7.43
C HIS A 37 -12.36 -8.90 -6.69
N GLY A 38 -11.84 -9.92 -7.38
CA GLY A 38 -11.55 -11.23 -6.82
C GLY A 38 -10.10 -11.35 -6.39
N LYS A 39 -9.79 -12.40 -5.63
CA LYS A 39 -8.43 -12.78 -5.23
C LYS A 39 -8.21 -14.27 -5.49
N THR A 40 -6.98 -14.64 -5.84
CA THR A 40 -6.55 -16.02 -6.10
C THR A 40 -5.50 -16.54 -5.13
N SER A 41 -4.83 -15.65 -4.39
CA SER A 41 -3.72 -15.96 -3.48
C SER A 41 -3.64 -14.92 -2.36
N GLY A 42 -2.85 -15.15 -1.30
CA GLY A 42 -2.64 -14.21 -0.19
C GLY A 42 -3.65 -14.30 0.96
N LYS A 43 -3.50 -13.39 1.94
CA LYS A 43 -4.34 -13.29 3.14
C LYS A 43 -5.03 -11.93 3.22
N TRP A 44 -6.35 -11.92 3.16
CA TRP A 44 -7.15 -10.70 3.01
C TRP A 44 -8.20 -10.54 4.10
N TYR A 45 -8.44 -9.30 4.48
CA TYR A 45 -9.39 -8.95 5.52
C TYR A 45 -10.29 -7.79 5.09
N TRP A 46 -11.57 -7.90 5.40
CA TRP A 46 -12.54 -6.82 5.31
C TRP A 46 -13.56 -6.94 6.43
N GLU A 47 -14.31 -5.88 6.68
CA GLU A 47 -15.41 -5.88 7.64
C GLU A 47 -16.75 -5.63 6.93
N VAL A 48 -17.82 -6.18 7.49
CA VAL A 48 -19.20 -5.93 7.07
C VAL A 48 -20.03 -5.58 8.29
N SER A 49 -20.60 -4.37 8.31
CA SER A 49 -21.47 -3.90 9.39
C SER A 49 -22.94 -4.14 9.06
N LEU A 50 -23.70 -4.75 9.98
CA LEU A 50 -25.15 -4.89 9.87
C LEU A 50 -25.85 -3.63 10.37
N ILE A 51 -26.42 -2.85 9.46
CA ILE A 51 -27.00 -1.54 9.74
C ILE A 51 -28.47 -1.65 10.15
N SER A 52 -29.24 -2.46 9.44
CA SER A 52 -30.65 -2.70 9.75
C SER A 52 -31.16 -4.00 9.11
N GLY A 53 -32.30 -4.47 9.62
CA GLY A 53 -32.97 -5.69 9.17
C GLY A 53 -33.44 -6.50 10.36
N THR A 54 -34.70 -6.95 10.33
CA THR A 54 -35.27 -7.85 11.35
C THR A 54 -35.11 -9.32 10.97
N ASP A 55 -34.76 -9.59 9.72
CA ASP A 55 -34.63 -10.91 9.13
C ASP A 55 -33.16 -11.25 8.87
N LEU A 56 -32.62 -12.22 9.61
CA LEU A 56 -31.24 -12.70 9.53
C LEU A 56 -31.01 -13.76 8.43
N ARG A 57 -31.98 -13.96 7.52
CA ARG A 57 -31.90 -14.97 6.45
C ARG A 57 -31.04 -14.50 5.26
N PHE A 58 -29.88 -13.91 5.52
CA PHE A 58 -28.81 -13.61 4.54
C PHE A 58 -27.50 -14.23 5.02
N ALA A 59 -26.49 -14.26 4.17
CA ALA A 59 -25.16 -14.74 4.50
C ALA A 59 -24.09 -13.83 3.90
N LEU A 60 -22.96 -13.76 4.61
CA LEU A 60 -21.76 -13.02 4.25
C LEU A 60 -20.62 -13.99 4.01
N GLY A 61 -19.78 -13.75 3.02
CA GLY A 61 -18.63 -14.61 2.78
C GLY A 61 -18.03 -14.36 1.42
N ILE A 62 -17.77 -15.45 0.70
CA ILE A 62 -17.11 -15.44 -0.60
C ILE A 62 -17.88 -16.27 -1.62
N SER A 63 -17.78 -15.90 -2.89
CA SER A 63 -18.15 -16.78 -4.01
C SER A 63 -17.23 -16.60 -5.21
N ASN A 64 -17.13 -17.63 -6.04
CA ASN A 64 -16.50 -17.52 -7.37
C ASN A 64 -17.52 -16.98 -8.38
N LYS A 65 -17.09 -16.66 -9.62
CA LYS A 65 -17.97 -16.13 -10.69
C LYS A 65 -19.11 -17.07 -11.11
N SER A 66 -18.98 -18.36 -10.87
CA SER A 66 -19.98 -19.37 -11.24
C SER A 66 -21.16 -19.44 -10.26
N TYR A 67 -21.09 -18.76 -9.11
CA TYR A 67 -22.26 -18.60 -8.24
C TYR A 67 -23.29 -17.67 -8.91
N SER A 68 -24.55 -18.09 -9.01
CA SER A 68 -25.61 -17.28 -9.64
C SER A 68 -26.40 -16.50 -8.60
N PHE A 69 -26.76 -15.25 -8.92
CA PHE A 69 -27.70 -14.45 -8.15
C PHE A 69 -29.10 -14.35 -8.79
N THR A 70 -29.38 -15.17 -9.81
CA THR A 70 -30.73 -15.26 -10.41
C THR A 70 -31.67 -16.17 -9.64
N SER A 71 -31.13 -17.00 -8.75
CA SER A 71 -31.87 -17.89 -7.84
C SER A 71 -31.09 -18.05 -6.53
N ILE A 72 -31.80 -18.45 -5.47
CA ILE A 72 -31.20 -18.71 -4.17
C ILE A 72 -30.82 -20.19 -4.10
N VAL A 73 -29.52 -20.47 -4.03
CA VAL A 73 -28.98 -21.84 -4.02
C VAL A 73 -28.01 -21.99 -2.87
N THR A 74 -28.54 -22.22 -1.67
CA THR A 74 -27.73 -22.30 -0.44
C THR A 74 -26.76 -23.49 -0.41
N THR A 75 -27.03 -24.52 -1.21
CA THR A 75 -26.20 -25.71 -1.38
C THR A 75 -25.15 -25.59 -2.48
N SER A 76 -25.01 -24.43 -3.11
CA SER A 76 -24.07 -24.24 -4.21
C SER A 76 -22.63 -24.58 -3.76
N PRO A 77 -21.83 -25.30 -4.56
CA PRO A 77 -20.41 -25.49 -4.24
C PRO A 77 -19.58 -24.22 -4.49
N ASN A 78 -20.14 -23.21 -5.15
CA ASN A 78 -19.44 -22.02 -5.64
C ASN A 78 -19.37 -20.87 -4.61
N TRP A 79 -19.77 -21.10 -3.37
CA TRP A 79 -19.72 -20.11 -2.29
C TRP A 79 -19.35 -20.73 -0.95
N ARG A 80 -18.81 -19.92 -0.05
CA ARG A 80 -18.56 -20.26 1.34
C ARG A 80 -19.00 -19.08 2.19
N SER A 81 -19.95 -19.28 3.09
CA SER A 81 -20.60 -18.15 3.75
C SER A 81 -21.02 -18.45 5.18
N PHE A 82 -21.13 -17.38 5.95
CA PHE A 82 -21.68 -17.31 7.29
C PHE A 82 -23.06 -16.65 7.25
N GLY A 83 -24.09 -17.43 7.57
CA GLY A 83 -25.46 -16.98 7.66
C GLY A 83 -25.73 -16.16 8.91
N GLY A 84 -26.65 -15.19 8.80
CA GLY A 84 -27.08 -14.39 9.93
C GLY A 84 -27.71 -15.20 11.06
N ASN A 85 -28.17 -16.43 10.77
CA ASN A 85 -28.63 -17.41 11.75
C ASN A 85 -27.51 -18.12 12.53
N GLY A 86 -26.23 -17.84 12.26
CA GLY A 86 -25.09 -18.50 12.92
C GLY A 86 -24.59 -19.76 12.20
N TYR A 87 -25.16 -20.10 11.04
CA TYR A 87 -24.80 -21.30 10.30
C TYR A 87 -23.74 -20.99 9.24
N ARG A 88 -23.02 -22.01 8.80
CA ARG A 88 -22.18 -21.94 7.61
C ARG A 88 -22.81 -22.67 6.43
N TYR A 89 -22.57 -22.16 5.23
CA TYR A 89 -23.05 -22.72 3.97
C TYR A 89 -21.87 -22.98 3.02
N PRO A 90 -21.95 -24.04 2.18
CA PRO A 90 -23.15 -24.80 1.80
C PRO A 90 -23.58 -25.94 2.75
N GLU A 91 -22.83 -26.21 3.82
CA GLU A 91 -23.05 -27.35 4.71
C GLU A 91 -24.35 -27.26 5.51
N ASN A 92 -24.91 -26.06 5.66
CA ASN A 92 -26.09 -25.79 6.51
C ASN A 92 -25.92 -26.37 7.92
N SER A 93 -24.78 -26.08 8.54
CA SER A 93 -24.41 -26.55 9.88
C SER A 93 -24.10 -25.38 10.81
N SER A 94 -24.28 -25.59 12.12
CA SER A 94 -23.92 -24.59 13.13
C SER A 94 -22.42 -24.29 13.08
N TYR A 95 -22.06 -23.02 13.21
CA TYR A 95 -20.67 -22.55 13.15
C TYR A 95 -20.38 -21.44 14.15
N GLY A 96 -21.21 -20.39 14.16
CA GLY A 96 -20.99 -19.20 14.99
C GLY A 96 -22.29 -18.70 15.62
N THR A 97 -22.19 -17.56 16.31
CA THR A 97 -23.35 -16.91 16.93
C THR A 97 -24.10 -16.06 15.91
N GLY A 98 -25.43 -16.17 15.87
CA GLY A 98 -26.27 -15.36 14.98
C GLY A 98 -26.05 -13.84 15.12
N LEU A 99 -26.39 -13.11 14.07
CA LEU A 99 -26.19 -11.66 13.96
C LEU A 99 -27.30 -10.87 14.66
N ALA A 100 -26.98 -9.66 15.05
CA ALA A 100 -27.89 -8.64 15.53
C ALA A 100 -27.52 -7.30 14.89
N VAL A 101 -28.49 -6.40 14.76
CA VAL A 101 -28.25 -5.05 14.24
C VAL A 101 -27.17 -4.35 15.08
N GLY A 102 -26.21 -3.74 14.41
CA GLY A 102 -25.02 -3.13 15.02
C GLY A 102 -23.78 -4.03 15.04
N ASP A 103 -23.92 -5.33 14.78
CA ASP A 103 -22.77 -6.22 14.70
C ASP A 103 -21.86 -5.89 13.50
N VAL A 104 -20.55 -6.05 13.70
CA VAL A 104 -19.53 -5.99 12.66
C VAL A 104 -18.90 -7.36 12.49
N ILE A 105 -18.92 -7.84 11.25
CA ILE A 105 -18.35 -9.13 10.87
C ILE A 105 -17.04 -8.90 10.13
N GLY A 106 -15.95 -9.30 10.78
CA GLY A 106 -14.65 -9.41 10.14
C GLY A 106 -14.58 -10.69 9.33
N VAL A 107 -14.09 -10.63 8.10
CA VAL A 107 -13.90 -11.80 7.25
C VAL A 107 -12.42 -11.95 6.96
N ALA A 108 -11.83 -13.04 7.43
CA ALA A 108 -10.42 -13.38 7.23
C ALA A 108 -10.31 -14.50 6.20
N LEU A 109 -9.86 -14.13 5.00
CA LEU A 109 -9.70 -15.00 3.84
C LEU A 109 -8.21 -15.35 3.66
N ASP A 110 -7.83 -16.58 4.00
CA ASP A 110 -6.45 -17.10 3.87
C ASP A 110 -6.38 -18.04 2.66
N LEU A 111 -6.15 -17.47 1.47
CA LEU A 111 -6.03 -18.24 0.23
C LEU A 111 -4.72 -19.03 0.19
N ASP A 112 -3.68 -18.60 0.91
CA ASP A 112 -2.42 -19.34 1.03
C ASP A 112 -2.64 -20.73 1.65
N ASN A 113 -3.54 -20.82 2.63
CA ASN A 113 -3.86 -22.07 3.35
C ASN A 113 -5.26 -22.61 3.05
N GLY A 114 -6.02 -21.95 2.17
CA GLY A 114 -7.38 -22.34 1.80
C GLY A 114 -8.42 -22.21 2.92
N LYS A 115 -8.23 -21.27 3.86
CA LYS A 115 -9.10 -21.12 5.04
C LYS A 115 -9.96 -19.87 4.96
N LEU A 116 -11.19 -19.99 5.45
CA LEU A 116 -12.10 -18.86 5.70
C LEU A 116 -12.48 -18.85 7.16
N GLU A 117 -12.33 -17.70 7.81
CA GLU A 117 -12.69 -17.48 9.20
C GLU A 117 -13.49 -16.19 9.34
N PHE A 118 -14.48 -16.20 10.22
CA PHE A 118 -15.29 -15.04 10.53
C PHE A 118 -15.06 -14.60 11.98
N TYR A 119 -15.15 -13.29 12.18
CA TYR A 119 -15.01 -12.64 13.47
C TYR A 119 -16.30 -11.88 13.74
N LYS A 120 -16.82 -11.95 14.96
CA LYS A 120 -17.94 -11.14 15.40
C LYS A 120 -17.43 -10.12 16.41
N ASN A 121 -17.56 -8.83 16.10
CA ASN A 121 -17.13 -7.73 16.96
C ASN A 121 -15.67 -7.91 17.46
N GLY A 122 -14.79 -8.29 16.54
CA GLY A 122 -13.36 -8.53 16.83
C GLY A 122 -13.02 -9.89 17.44
N VAL A 123 -14.00 -10.72 17.82
CA VAL A 123 -13.78 -12.05 18.40
C VAL A 123 -13.90 -13.13 17.32
N SER A 124 -12.87 -13.98 17.20
CA SER A 124 -12.88 -15.12 16.26
C SER A 124 -14.00 -16.11 16.58
N MET A 125 -14.69 -16.58 15.55
CA MET A 125 -15.64 -17.71 15.62
C MET A 125 -15.02 -19.04 15.18
N GLY A 126 -13.69 -19.10 15.03
CA GLY A 126 -12.96 -20.28 14.53
C GLY A 126 -13.02 -20.44 13.01
N ILE A 127 -12.28 -21.42 12.46
CA ILE A 127 -12.26 -21.65 11.01
C ILE A 127 -13.61 -22.18 10.52
N SER A 128 -14.24 -21.46 9.58
CA SER A 128 -15.50 -21.85 8.95
C SER A 128 -15.29 -22.90 7.87
N HIS A 129 -14.33 -22.67 6.98
CA HIS A 129 -14.10 -23.51 5.81
C HIS A 129 -12.60 -23.68 5.56
N THR A 130 -12.21 -24.82 5.00
CA THR A 130 -10.80 -25.21 4.75
C THR A 130 -10.53 -25.63 3.30
N ASP A 131 -11.53 -25.54 2.45
CA ASP A 131 -11.56 -25.97 1.05
C ASP A 131 -11.64 -24.79 0.08
N VAL A 132 -11.33 -23.57 0.54
CA VAL A 132 -11.54 -22.34 -0.24
C VAL A 132 -10.74 -22.32 -1.54
N LYS A 133 -9.57 -22.96 -1.57
CA LYS A 133 -8.72 -23.04 -2.77
C LYS A 133 -9.42 -23.72 -3.95
N GLU A 134 -10.37 -24.60 -3.69
CA GLU A 134 -11.11 -25.33 -4.74
C GLU A 134 -12.02 -24.40 -5.55
N LEU A 135 -12.37 -23.22 -5.02
CA LEU A 135 -13.21 -22.25 -5.71
C LEU A 135 -12.45 -21.43 -6.77
N GLY A 136 -11.11 -21.45 -6.77
CA GLY A 136 -10.29 -20.60 -7.63
C GLY A 136 -10.32 -19.13 -7.21
N GLU A 137 -10.61 -18.23 -8.15
CA GLU A 137 -10.77 -16.80 -7.83
C GLU A 137 -12.08 -16.56 -7.08
N VAL A 138 -11.99 -15.93 -5.90
CA VAL A 138 -13.14 -15.67 -5.03
C VAL A 138 -13.29 -14.18 -4.71
N TYR A 139 -14.54 -13.78 -4.48
CA TYR A 139 -14.98 -12.40 -4.32
C TYR A 139 -15.79 -12.28 -3.02
N PRO A 140 -15.63 -11.19 -2.23
CA PRO A 140 -16.55 -10.87 -1.15
C PRO A 140 -17.98 -10.82 -1.64
N THR A 141 -18.86 -11.47 -0.91
CA THR A 141 -20.24 -11.72 -1.33
C THR A 141 -21.18 -11.55 -0.15
N MET A 142 -22.32 -10.93 -0.42
CA MET A 142 -23.53 -11.09 0.37
C MET A 142 -24.55 -11.87 -0.47
N GLY A 143 -25.24 -12.84 0.13
CA GLY A 143 -26.31 -13.59 -0.52
C GLY A 143 -27.52 -13.78 0.39
N ALA A 144 -28.70 -13.95 -0.19
CA ALA A 144 -29.89 -14.34 0.56
C ALA A 144 -29.91 -15.85 0.83
N LEU A 145 -30.49 -16.26 1.97
CA LEU A 145 -30.76 -17.66 2.31
C LEU A 145 -32.20 -18.08 1.98
N ILE A 146 -33.10 -17.10 1.86
CA ILE A 146 -34.48 -17.29 1.41
C ILE A 146 -34.93 -16.04 0.66
N ALA A 147 -35.88 -16.21 -0.27
CA ALA A 147 -36.51 -15.09 -0.94
C ALA A 147 -37.46 -14.42 0.06
N SER A 148 -37.24 -13.13 0.36
CA SER A 148 -38.14 -12.34 1.21
C SER A 148 -38.51 -11.04 0.50
N ASN A 149 -39.78 -10.89 0.17
CA ASN A 149 -40.27 -9.66 -0.47
C ASN A 149 -40.66 -8.57 0.53
N SER A 150 -40.44 -8.74 1.84
CA SER A 150 -41.09 -7.90 2.86
C SER A 150 -40.16 -6.99 3.66
N THR A 151 -38.87 -7.27 3.80
CA THR A 151 -37.98 -6.42 4.60
C THR A 151 -36.54 -6.44 4.08
N ALA A 152 -36.02 -5.25 3.76
CA ALA A 152 -34.65 -5.10 3.31
C ALA A 152 -33.66 -5.33 4.47
N ARG A 153 -32.57 -6.04 4.19
CA ARG A 153 -31.38 -6.12 5.03
C ARG A 153 -30.37 -5.10 4.52
N VAL A 154 -29.84 -4.28 5.41
CA VAL A 154 -28.87 -3.25 5.04
C VAL A 154 -27.54 -3.57 5.68
N VAL A 155 -26.52 -3.81 4.86
CA VAL A 155 -25.14 -4.02 5.31
C VAL A 155 -24.18 -3.07 4.59
N THR A 156 -23.11 -2.70 5.28
CA THR A 156 -22.03 -1.86 4.71
C THR A 156 -20.70 -2.59 4.76
N PHE A 157 -20.04 -2.69 3.61
CA PHE A 157 -18.71 -3.28 3.47
C PHE A 157 -17.63 -2.22 3.69
N ASN A 158 -16.61 -2.56 4.47
CA ASN A 158 -15.36 -1.84 4.54
C ASN A 158 -14.24 -2.76 4.03
N PHE A 159 -13.76 -2.52 2.81
CA PHE A 159 -12.63 -3.25 2.21
C PHE A 159 -11.26 -2.73 2.67
N GLY A 160 -11.22 -1.74 3.58
CA GLY A 160 -10.02 -1.08 4.08
C GLY A 160 -9.79 0.33 3.55
N ALA A 161 -10.80 0.96 2.93
CA ALA A 161 -10.73 2.37 2.52
C ALA A 161 -10.84 3.32 3.71
N THR A 162 -11.49 2.88 4.78
CA THR A 162 -11.55 3.53 6.09
C THR A 162 -10.97 2.59 7.16
N PRO A 163 -10.53 3.11 8.32
CA PRO A 163 -10.08 2.27 9.42
C PRO A 163 -11.12 1.20 9.79
N PHE A 164 -10.64 -0.02 10.07
CA PHE A 164 -11.48 -1.09 10.59
C PHE A 164 -11.95 -0.77 12.02
N ALA A 165 -13.17 -1.17 12.37
CA ALA A 165 -13.73 -1.02 13.70
C ALA A 165 -12.98 -1.91 14.71
N TYR A 166 -12.53 -3.09 14.28
CA TYR A 166 -11.78 -4.02 15.09
C TYR A 166 -10.39 -4.28 14.52
N LYS A 167 -9.49 -4.72 15.40
CA LYS A 167 -8.10 -5.02 15.02
C LYS A 167 -8.07 -6.19 14.05
N MET A 168 -7.59 -5.91 12.83
CA MET A 168 -7.31 -6.93 11.83
C MET A 168 -6.35 -8.01 12.37
N PRO A 169 -6.60 -9.31 12.11
CA PRO A 169 -5.70 -10.39 12.52
C PRO A 169 -4.28 -10.24 11.94
N SER A 170 -3.28 -10.65 12.72
CA SER A 170 -1.87 -10.55 12.30
C SER A 170 -1.59 -11.36 11.03
N GLY A 171 -0.91 -10.74 10.07
CA GLY A 171 -0.51 -11.38 8.82
C GLY A 171 -1.54 -11.29 7.69
N PHE A 172 -2.67 -10.61 7.90
CA PHE A 172 -3.63 -10.27 6.85
C PHE A 172 -3.38 -8.86 6.32
N LEU A 173 -3.79 -8.61 5.08
CA LEU A 173 -3.84 -7.29 4.46
C LEU A 173 -5.29 -6.87 4.27
N ALA A 174 -5.56 -5.56 4.26
CA ALA A 174 -6.87 -5.05 3.87
C ALA A 174 -7.22 -5.51 2.45
N TYR A 175 -8.48 -5.84 2.21
CA TYR A 175 -8.93 -6.41 0.92
C TYR A 175 -8.64 -5.49 -0.28
N ASN A 176 -8.70 -4.17 -0.08
CA ASN A 176 -8.34 -3.14 -1.06
C ASN A 176 -6.83 -3.02 -1.34
N SER A 177 -5.98 -3.77 -0.64
CA SER A 177 -4.54 -3.76 -0.91
C SER A 177 -4.26 -4.43 -2.26
N LYS A 178 -3.45 -3.78 -3.10
CA LYS A 178 -2.89 -4.42 -4.30
C LYS A 178 -1.67 -5.25 -3.91
N PRO A 179 -1.65 -6.58 -4.15
CA PRO A 179 -0.40 -7.32 -4.05
C PRO A 179 0.57 -6.76 -5.10
N SER A 180 1.72 -6.26 -4.63
CA SER A 180 2.78 -5.78 -5.50
C SER A 180 3.42 -6.98 -6.21
N ASN A 181 3.57 -6.94 -7.54
CA ASN A 181 4.34 -7.91 -8.32
C ASN A 181 5.81 -7.85 -7.90
N LYS A 182 6.14 -8.53 -6.82
CA LYS A 182 7.47 -8.59 -6.25
C LYS A 182 8.18 -9.83 -6.76
N ILE A 183 9.41 -9.66 -7.18
CA ILE A 183 10.29 -10.75 -7.61
C ILE A 183 11.39 -10.99 -6.57
N LEU A 184 11.78 -12.24 -6.46
CA LEU A 184 13.02 -12.68 -5.83
C LEU A 184 13.87 -13.37 -6.90
N LEU A 185 15.17 -13.11 -6.91
CA LEU A 185 16.09 -13.85 -7.77
C LEU A 185 16.50 -15.13 -7.06
N SER A 186 16.50 -16.27 -7.73
CA SER A 186 17.00 -17.53 -7.17
C SER A 186 18.43 -17.78 -7.66
N SER A 187 19.32 -18.25 -6.79
CA SER A 187 20.62 -18.80 -7.21
C SER A 187 20.65 -20.33 -7.27
N GLY A 188 19.50 -21.02 -7.18
CA GLY A 188 19.41 -22.48 -7.26
C GLY A 188 19.71 -23.23 -5.95
N ASP A 189 20.54 -22.69 -5.06
CA ASP A 189 20.95 -23.33 -3.81
C ASP A 189 20.06 -22.95 -2.60
N ASN A 190 18.72 -23.01 -2.75
CA ASN A 190 17.76 -22.56 -1.70
C ASN A 190 18.00 -21.12 -1.22
N LYS A 191 18.68 -20.31 -2.04
CA LYS A 191 19.04 -18.92 -1.79
C LYS A 191 18.29 -18.02 -2.74
N TYR A 192 17.59 -17.06 -2.16
CA TYR A 192 16.79 -16.08 -2.86
C TYR A 192 17.26 -14.66 -2.51
N TYR A 193 17.25 -13.78 -3.49
CA TYR A 193 17.74 -12.41 -3.36
C TYR A 193 16.59 -11.45 -3.60
N GLY A 194 16.37 -10.55 -2.65
CA GLY A 194 15.40 -9.48 -2.73
C GLY A 194 16.05 -8.13 -2.40
N SER A 195 15.59 -7.04 -2.99
CA SER A 195 16.00 -5.70 -2.55
C SER A 195 14.93 -5.15 -1.62
N THR A 196 15.28 -4.97 -0.35
CA THR A 196 14.30 -4.61 0.68
C THR A 196 14.28 -3.12 0.98
N GLU A 197 15.43 -2.45 0.84
CA GLU A 197 15.59 -1.05 1.22
C GLU A 197 16.57 -0.35 0.27
N TYR A 198 16.15 0.79 -0.25
CA TYR A 198 17.03 1.75 -0.91
C TYR A 198 17.62 2.67 0.15
N VAL A 199 18.95 2.80 0.16
CA VAL A 199 19.64 3.76 1.02
C VAL A 199 19.94 4.97 0.16
N TYR A 200 19.47 6.13 0.60
CA TYR A 200 19.68 7.40 -0.09
C TYR A 200 20.87 8.14 0.51
N THR A 201 21.41 9.11 -0.24
CA THR A 201 22.33 10.09 0.34
C THR A 201 21.61 10.97 1.36
N GLU A 202 22.36 11.74 2.14
CA GLU A 202 21.81 12.95 2.77
C GLU A 202 21.35 13.94 1.69
N ASN A 203 20.74 15.05 2.10
CA ASN A 203 20.40 16.12 1.17
C ASN A 203 21.66 16.63 0.44
N LEU A 204 21.61 16.63 -0.89
CA LEU A 204 22.70 17.06 -1.75
C LEU A 204 22.85 18.58 -1.84
N ILE A 205 21.82 19.33 -1.44
CA ILE A 205 21.83 20.79 -1.39
C ILE A 205 22.21 21.19 0.05
N PRO A 206 23.30 21.93 0.28
CA PRO A 206 23.64 22.41 1.62
C PRO A 206 22.60 23.41 2.13
N GLN A 207 22.66 23.74 3.41
CA GLN A 207 21.87 24.85 3.94
C GLN A 207 22.29 26.15 3.23
N LEU A 208 21.35 26.84 2.59
CA LEU A 208 21.62 28.07 1.86
C LEU A 208 21.42 29.31 2.71
N THR A 209 22.22 30.35 2.43
CA THR A 209 22.05 31.72 2.96
C THR A 209 21.85 32.75 1.84
N SER A 210 21.91 32.31 0.59
CA SER A 210 21.73 33.09 -0.65
C SER A 210 21.39 32.16 -1.81
N ASP A 211 21.01 32.69 -2.97
CA ASP A 211 20.68 31.87 -4.14
C ASP A 211 21.86 31.04 -4.65
N THR A 212 23.10 31.46 -4.47
CA THR A 212 24.29 30.71 -4.90
C THR A 212 24.95 29.94 -3.76
N SER A 213 25.60 28.83 -4.11
CA SER A 213 26.39 27.98 -3.21
C SER A 213 27.56 27.34 -3.95
N THR A 214 28.38 26.56 -3.24
CA THR A 214 29.49 25.79 -3.82
C THR A 214 29.05 24.62 -4.71
N VAL A 215 27.77 24.20 -4.65
CA VAL A 215 27.27 23.05 -5.41
C VAL A 215 26.24 23.41 -6.48
N GLY A 216 25.81 24.68 -6.52
CA GLY A 216 24.80 25.14 -7.47
C GLY A 216 24.04 26.37 -6.99
N THR A 217 22.93 26.65 -7.66
CA THR A 217 22.13 27.86 -7.50
C THR A 217 20.66 27.53 -7.36
N ALA A 218 19.97 28.14 -6.39
CA ALA A 218 18.51 28.11 -6.28
C ALA A 218 17.88 28.87 -7.46
N ILE A 219 16.86 28.28 -8.08
CA ILE A 219 16.17 28.83 -9.25
C ILE A 219 14.68 28.92 -8.97
N ALA A 220 14.00 29.92 -9.53
CA ALA A 220 12.56 30.04 -9.46
C ALA A 220 11.99 30.72 -10.70
N SER A 221 10.73 30.46 -11.04
CA SER A 221 10.04 31.17 -12.13
C SER A 221 9.79 32.63 -11.79
N SER A 222 9.55 32.92 -10.51
CA SER A 222 9.35 34.26 -9.99
C SER A 222 9.55 34.30 -8.48
N VAL A 223 9.71 35.50 -7.92
CA VAL A 223 9.82 35.74 -6.48
C VAL A 223 8.95 36.92 -6.11
N ASN A 224 8.21 36.82 -5.00
CA ASN A 224 7.32 37.89 -4.54
C ASN A 224 8.11 39.11 -4.04
N SER A 225 9.18 38.87 -3.29
CA SER A 225 10.12 39.89 -2.82
C SER A 225 11.42 39.22 -2.34
N ALA A 226 12.41 40.00 -1.92
CA ALA A 226 13.66 39.48 -1.34
C ALA A 226 13.44 38.63 -0.08
N THR A 227 12.36 38.87 0.67
CA THR A 227 11.98 38.07 1.85
C THR A 227 11.59 36.63 1.47
N TYR A 228 11.16 36.43 0.21
CA TYR A 228 10.65 35.17 -0.33
C TYR A 228 11.53 34.63 -1.46
N ALA A 229 12.83 34.93 -1.44
CA ALA A 229 13.79 34.51 -2.45
C ALA A 229 13.86 32.98 -2.59
N ALA A 230 14.36 32.49 -3.73
CA ALA A 230 14.35 31.06 -4.06
C ALA A 230 15.13 30.22 -3.03
N TRP A 231 16.27 30.72 -2.55
CA TRP A 231 17.09 30.04 -1.55
C TRP A 231 16.38 29.75 -0.22
N LYS A 232 15.29 30.47 0.09
CA LYS A 232 14.48 30.23 1.28
C LYS A 232 13.78 28.88 1.29
N ALA A 233 13.65 28.21 0.14
CA ALA A 233 13.22 26.81 0.11
C ALA A 233 14.32 25.82 0.55
N PHE A 234 15.55 26.29 0.80
CA PHE A 234 16.72 25.46 1.05
C PHE A 234 17.54 25.91 2.28
N ASP A 235 17.02 26.85 3.09
CA ASP A 235 17.72 27.46 4.23
C ASP A 235 17.57 26.69 5.54
N ARG A 236 16.87 25.55 5.51
CA ARG A 236 16.58 24.66 6.66
C ARG A 236 15.76 25.32 7.77
N ASP A 237 15.06 26.40 7.46
CA ASP A 237 14.15 27.06 8.38
C ASP A 237 12.71 26.92 7.89
N ILE A 238 11.92 26.11 8.59
CA ILE A 238 10.53 25.87 8.17
C ILE A 238 9.64 27.10 8.34
N SER A 239 10.10 28.15 9.06
CA SER A 239 9.37 29.40 9.26
C SER A 239 9.55 30.38 8.10
N THR A 240 10.58 30.21 7.28
CA THR A 240 10.80 30.95 6.05
C THR A 240 10.28 30.16 4.84
N ARG A 241 10.18 30.80 3.68
CA ARG A 241 9.74 30.14 2.45
C ARG A 241 10.10 30.93 1.20
N TRP A 242 10.26 30.22 0.09
CA TRP A 242 10.08 30.83 -1.22
C TRP A 242 8.57 31.06 -1.47
N ALA A 243 8.22 32.18 -2.10
CA ALA A 243 6.87 32.46 -2.55
C ALA A 243 6.88 33.17 -3.91
N SER A 244 6.01 32.71 -4.80
CA SER A 244 5.85 33.28 -6.14
C SER A 244 5.08 34.61 -6.11
N ILE A 245 5.39 35.54 -7.02
CA ILE A 245 4.50 36.68 -7.30
C ILE A 245 3.34 36.26 -8.22
N VAL A 246 3.56 35.20 -9.00
CA VAL A 246 2.57 34.64 -9.92
C VAL A 246 1.65 33.69 -9.16
N THR A 247 0.34 33.90 -9.27
CA THR A 247 -0.67 33.11 -8.53
C THR A 247 -1.05 31.80 -9.22
N SER A 248 -0.66 31.63 -10.47
CA SER A 248 -0.82 30.41 -11.26
C SER A 248 0.41 29.49 -11.13
N ALA A 249 0.52 28.51 -12.02
CA ALA A 249 1.61 27.54 -11.99
C ALA A 249 2.99 28.22 -11.97
N SER A 250 3.79 27.91 -10.95
CA SER A 250 5.11 28.49 -10.73
C SER A 250 6.04 27.47 -10.11
N TYR A 251 7.34 27.68 -10.26
CA TYR A 251 8.34 26.73 -9.78
C TYR A 251 9.41 27.37 -8.92
N VAL A 252 9.96 26.53 -8.04
CA VAL A 252 11.25 26.72 -7.37
C VAL A 252 12.03 25.41 -7.46
N GLY A 253 13.36 25.52 -7.53
CA GLY A 253 14.23 24.41 -7.81
C GLY A 253 15.68 24.73 -7.54
N PHE A 254 16.55 23.82 -7.97
CA PHE A 254 17.98 23.95 -7.80
C PHE A 254 18.71 23.53 -9.08
N ALA A 255 19.69 24.32 -9.48
CA ALA A 255 20.60 24.08 -10.59
C ALA A 255 21.98 23.70 -10.04
N PHE A 256 22.30 22.42 -10.00
CA PHE A 256 23.59 21.89 -9.63
C PHE A 256 24.67 22.23 -10.67
N LEU A 257 25.91 22.43 -10.20
CA LEU A 257 27.07 22.60 -11.09
C LEU A 257 27.38 21.31 -11.87
N GLU A 258 27.27 20.18 -11.16
CA GLU A 258 27.50 18.83 -11.71
C GLU A 258 26.18 18.06 -11.84
N PRO A 259 25.99 17.25 -12.90
CA PRO A 259 24.79 16.44 -13.06
C PRO A 259 24.57 15.49 -11.88
N LYS A 260 23.34 15.45 -11.37
CA LYS A 260 22.89 14.54 -10.30
C LYS A 260 21.84 13.58 -10.83
N LYS A 261 21.67 12.43 -10.17
CA LYS A 261 20.56 11.49 -10.43
C LYS A 261 19.60 11.50 -9.25
N ILE A 262 18.79 12.54 -9.15
CA ILE A 262 17.80 12.64 -8.08
C ILE A 262 16.71 11.59 -8.29
N ILE A 263 16.46 10.79 -7.25
CA ILE A 263 15.40 9.76 -7.22
C ILE A 263 14.51 9.88 -5.98
N LYS A 264 14.86 10.80 -5.07
CA LYS A 264 14.11 11.08 -3.85
C LYS A 264 14.15 12.57 -3.59
N TYR A 265 13.00 13.12 -3.19
CA TYR A 265 12.92 14.49 -2.70
C TYR A 265 11.97 14.59 -1.51
N THR A 266 12.17 15.64 -0.72
CA THR A 266 11.20 16.07 0.28
C THR A 266 10.67 17.46 -0.07
N ILE A 267 9.46 17.76 0.39
CA ILE A 267 8.81 19.06 0.24
C ILE A 267 8.05 19.40 1.52
N ALA A 268 8.13 20.65 1.93
CA ALA A 268 7.29 21.21 2.99
C ALA A 268 6.71 22.57 2.61
N CYS A 269 5.57 22.93 3.21
CA CYS A 269 4.89 24.19 2.96
C CYS A 269 4.45 24.85 4.28
N ASN A 270 4.96 26.06 4.54
CA ASN A 270 4.59 26.88 5.70
C ASN A 270 3.33 27.76 5.47
N ALA A 271 2.96 28.02 4.22
CA ALA A 271 1.74 28.74 3.82
C ALA A 271 1.34 28.32 2.40
N GLN A 272 0.16 28.77 1.92
CA GLN A 272 -0.31 28.59 0.53
C GLN A 272 0.08 27.25 -0.09
N LYS A 273 -0.38 26.17 0.57
CA LYS A 273 0.19 24.84 0.45
C LYS A 273 0.00 24.29 -0.96
N SER A 274 1.05 23.67 -1.50
CA SER A 274 0.96 22.98 -2.79
C SER A 274 0.05 21.75 -2.66
N LEU A 275 -1.01 21.69 -3.46
CA LEU A 275 -1.93 20.54 -3.51
C LEU A 275 -1.59 19.61 -4.67
N ASP A 276 -1.15 20.20 -5.79
CA ASP A 276 -0.73 19.50 -6.99
C ASP A 276 0.60 20.10 -7.49
N TRP A 277 1.52 19.25 -7.93
CA TRP A 277 2.78 19.68 -8.55
C TRP A 277 3.40 18.59 -9.40
N THR A 278 4.35 18.98 -10.24
CA THR A 278 5.31 18.09 -10.88
C THR A 278 6.70 18.30 -10.30
N PHE A 279 7.46 17.22 -10.16
CA PHE A 279 8.90 17.27 -9.96
C PHE A 279 9.55 17.05 -11.33
N ASP A 280 10.14 18.10 -11.87
CA ASP A 280 10.70 18.09 -13.22
C ASP A 280 12.23 18.17 -13.17
N ALA A 281 12.86 17.67 -14.23
CA ALA A 281 14.26 17.92 -14.52
C ALA A 281 14.42 18.53 -15.92
N TYR A 282 15.42 19.40 -16.07
CA TYR A 282 15.67 20.05 -17.36
C TYR A 282 16.59 19.18 -18.22
N SER A 283 16.09 18.75 -19.37
CA SER A 283 16.85 17.99 -20.37
C SER A 283 17.53 18.94 -21.34
N GLU A 284 18.86 19.01 -21.28
CA GLU A 284 19.67 19.79 -22.23
C GLU A 284 19.58 19.23 -23.65
N ILE A 285 19.30 17.92 -23.80
CA ILE A 285 19.14 17.25 -25.11
C ILE A 285 17.89 17.73 -25.83
N SER A 286 16.76 17.77 -25.12
CA SER A 286 15.48 18.18 -25.70
C SER A 286 15.16 19.65 -25.49
N ASN A 287 16.01 20.38 -24.76
CA ASN A 287 15.80 21.79 -24.36
C ASN A 287 14.44 22.01 -23.68
N THR A 288 13.99 21.04 -22.89
CA THR A 288 12.66 21.04 -22.25
C THR A 288 12.71 20.46 -20.84
N TRP A 289 11.72 20.83 -20.04
CA TRP A 289 11.48 20.19 -18.75
C TRP A 289 10.79 18.85 -18.96
N VAL A 290 11.34 17.81 -18.33
CA VAL A 290 10.81 16.45 -18.31
C VAL A 290 10.24 16.20 -16.92
N THR A 291 8.97 15.82 -16.84
CA THR A 291 8.33 15.45 -15.58
C THR A 291 8.80 14.07 -15.14
N LEU A 292 9.45 14.01 -13.99
CA LEU A 292 9.94 12.76 -13.39
C LEU A 292 8.96 12.18 -12.38
N HIS A 293 8.14 13.03 -11.76
CA HIS A 293 7.12 12.62 -10.80
C HIS A 293 5.98 13.64 -10.75
N GLN A 294 4.75 13.19 -10.48
CA GLN A 294 3.57 14.05 -10.41
C GLN A 294 2.73 13.70 -9.17
N VAL A 295 2.25 14.72 -8.48
CA VAL A 295 1.38 14.62 -7.30
C VAL A 295 0.11 15.42 -7.53
N THR A 296 -1.03 14.86 -7.15
CA THR A 296 -2.33 15.51 -7.23
C THR A 296 -3.15 15.26 -5.97
N GLY A 297 -3.88 16.29 -5.52
CA GLY A 297 -4.87 16.20 -4.45
C GLY A 297 -4.29 15.90 -3.07
N ILE A 298 -3.04 16.29 -2.80
CA ILE A 298 -2.45 16.01 -1.49
C ILE A 298 -3.11 16.88 -0.40
N THR A 299 -3.17 16.34 0.80
CA THR A 299 -3.59 17.06 2.00
C THR A 299 -2.41 17.25 2.95
N TRP A 300 -2.47 18.33 3.74
CA TRP A 300 -1.46 18.68 4.72
C TRP A 300 -2.09 18.79 6.10
N SER A 301 -1.42 18.26 7.11
CA SER A 301 -1.89 18.26 8.51
C SER A 301 -1.47 19.49 9.28
N ASN A 302 -0.32 20.10 8.96
CA ASN A 302 0.18 21.33 9.59
C ASN A 302 1.29 21.97 8.72
N ASP A 303 1.84 23.11 9.17
CA ASP A 303 2.87 23.90 8.46
C ASP A 303 4.30 23.36 8.61
N ALA A 304 4.52 22.44 9.55
CA ALA A 304 5.80 21.77 9.77
C ALA A 304 5.87 20.38 9.10
N GLU A 305 4.79 19.92 8.47
CA GLU A 305 4.76 18.61 7.84
C GLU A 305 5.69 18.58 6.63
N VAL A 306 6.55 17.56 6.59
CA VAL A 306 7.43 17.25 5.46
C VAL A 306 6.86 16.03 4.76
N LYS A 307 6.61 16.15 3.45
CA LYS A 307 6.25 15.02 2.60
C LYS A 307 7.51 14.49 1.90
N GLU A 308 7.61 13.17 1.83
CA GLU A 308 8.72 12.48 1.17
C GLU A 308 8.21 11.69 -0.04
N PHE A 309 8.95 11.74 -1.15
CA PHE A 309 8.62 11.02 -2.36
C PHE A 309 9.86 10.33 -2.95
N VAL A 310 9.66 9.11 -3.43
CA VAL A 310 10.65 8.31 -4.15
C VAL A 310 10.05 7.99 -5.52
N PHE A 311 10.83 8.15 -6.58
CA PHE A 311 10.40 7.97 -7.96
C PHE A 311 11.52 7.36 -8.80
N SER A 312 11.18 6.83 -9.97
CA SER A 312 12.16 6.26 -10.91
C SER A 312 12.79 7.36 -11.75
N ASN A 313 14.12 7.42 -11.77
CA ASN A 313 14.86 8.25 -12.71
C ASN A 313 16.19 7.58 -13.05
N GLU A 314 16.44 7.37 -14.34
CA GLU A 314 17.64 6.70 -14.84
C GLU A 314 18.69 7.71 -15.36
N ASN A 315 18.30 8.97 -15.52
CA ASN A 315 19.10 10.01 -16.16
C ASN A 315 19.70 10.98 -15.14
N PHE A 316 20.81 11.60 -15.54
CA PHE A 316 21.47 12.66 -14.78
C PHE A 316 21.07 14.02 -15.34
N TYR A 317 20.72 14.96 -14.46
CA TYR A 317 20.38 16.32 -14.84
C TYR A 317 21.07 17.33 -13.92
N LYS A 318 21.29 18.54 -14.44
CA LYS A 318 21.81 19.65 -13.62
C LYS A 318 20.70 20.42 -12.92
N GLN A 319 19.52 20.53 -13.52
CA GLN A 319 18.43 21.35 -12.95
C GLN A 319 17.22 20.50 -12.61
N TYR A 320 16.69 20.75 -11.42
CA TYR A 320 15.50 20.11 -10.89
C TYR A 320 14.57 21.17 -10.30
N ARG A 321 13.25 20.97 -10.40
CA ARG A 321 12.28 21.90 -9.83
C ARG A 321 11.03 21.20 -9.34
N ILE A 322 10.37 21.82 -8.38
CA ILE A 322 8.98 21.58 -8.05
C ILE A 322 8.16 22.66 -8.77
N ASN A 323 7.31 22.25 -9.70
CA ASN A 323 6.40 23.12 -10.41
C ASN A 323 4.98 22.92 -9.84
N THR A 324 4.58 23.80 -8.94
CA THR A 324 3.27 23.75 -8.29
C THR A 324 2.21 24.22 -9.25
N THR A 325 1.19 23.39 -9.49
CA THR A 325 0.10 23.66 -10.45
C THR A 325 -1.23 23.97 -9.76
N ARG A 326 -1.38 23.59 -8.49
CA ARG A 326 -2.55 23.95 -7.66
C ARG A 326 -2.17 24.13 -6.21
N THR A 327 -2.78 25.09 -5.53
CA THR A 327 -2.52 25.45 -4.13
C THR A 327 -3.79 25.54 -3.30
N SER A 328 -3.67 25.49 -1.97
CA SER A 328 -4.81 25.61 -1.04
C SER A 328 -5.43 27.00 -1.02
N VAL A 329 -4.61 28.02 -1.29
CA VAL A 329 -4.99 29.43 -1.48
C VAL A 329 -4.08 30.04 -2.54
N ALA A 330 -4.43 31.19 -3.12
CA ALA A 330 -3.72 31.75 -4.28
C ALA A 330 -2.21 31.97 -4.03
N GLY A 331 -1.38 31.53 -4.99
CA GLY A 331 0.07 31.72 -5.01
C GLY A 331 0.86 30.57 -4.37
N PRO A 332 1.76 29.88 -5.09
CA PRO A 332 2.55 28.80 -4.52
C PRO A 332 3.66 29.30 -3.61
N SER A 333 3.88 28.55 -2.53
CA SER A 333 5.02 28.75 -1.62
C SER A 333 5.56 27.42 -1.12
N ILE A 334 6.87 27.36 -0.89
CA ILE A 334 7.58 26.17 -0.43
C ILE A 334 8.63 26.58 0.60
N SER A 335 8.58 25.96 1.77
CA SER A 335 9.47 26.24 2.90
C SER A 335 10.66 25.31 3.00
N SER A 336 10.57 24.11 2.42
CA SER A 336 11.71 23.20 2.38
C SER A 336 11.67 22.31 1.14
N ILE A 337 12.81 22.13 0.50
CA ILE A 337 13.09 21.12 -0.50
C ILE A 337 14.41 20.47 -0.17
N GLU A 338 14.40 19.14 -0.23
CA GLU A 338 15.62 18.36 -0.18
C GLU A 338 15.67 17.39 -1.36
N MET A 339 16.86 17.10 -1.87
CA MET A 339 17.04 16.17 -2.99
C MET A 339 18.15 15.16 -2.70
N MET A 340 17.88 13.88 -2.93
CA MET A 340 18.84 12.79 -2.69
C MET A 340 19.02 11.88 -3.91
N GLU A 341 20.22 11.31 -3.97
CA GLU A 341 20.59 10.22 -4.87
C GLU A 341 20.41 8.87 -4.18
N GLN A 342 20.36 7.80 -4.97
CA GLN A 342 20.56 6.46 -4.44
C GLN A 342 22.02 6.29 -4.03
N LYS A 343 22.27 6.03 -2.75
CA LYS A 343 23.62 5.71 -2.27
C LYS A 343 23.92 4.23 -2.44
N SER A 344 23.06 3.37 -1.94
CA SER A 344 23.24 1.92 -2.02
C SER A 344 21.92 1.18 -1.91
N ILE A 345 21.95 -0.13 -2.07
CA ILE A 345 20.79 -0.98 -1.91
C ILE A 345 21.13 -2.06 -0.90
N VAL A 346 20.19 -2.32 0.01
CA VAL A 346 20.27 -3.47 0.89
C VAL A 346 19.67 -4.67 0.17
N VAL A 347 20.54 -5.64 -0.15
CA VAL A 347 20.11 -6.93 -0.69
C VAL A 347 19.87 -7.89 0.47
N SER A 348 18.65 -8.37 0.59
CA SER A 348 18.30 -9.47 1.47
C SER A 348 18.62 -10.80 0.79
N ILE A 349 19.39 -11.64 1.45
CA ILE A 349 19.74 -13.00 1.06
C ILE A 349 18.90 -13.92 1.95
N ILE A 350 17.94 -14.60 1.36
CA ILE A 350 16.95 -15.42 2.04
C ILE A 350 17.33 -16.87 1.80
N GLU A 351 17.63 -17.59 2.86
CA GLU A 351 17.90 -19.02 2.83
C GLU A 351 16.65 -19.77 3.29
N THR A 352 15.99 -20.46 2.37
CA THR A 352 14.77 -21.22 2.61
C THR A 352 14.64 -22.44 1.70
N VAL A 353 14.17 -23.58 2.23
CA VAL A 353 13.86 -24.80 1.47
C VAL A 353 12.53 -24.71 0.70
N SER A 354 11.67 -23.74 1.04
CA SER A 354 10.41 -23.50 0.36
C SER A 354 10.09 -22.00 0.36
N LEU A 355 9.73 -21.46 -0.79
CA LEU A 355 9.34 -20.07 -0.94
C LEU A 355 7.81 -19.93 -0.80
N ASP A 356 7.34 -19.11 0.15
CA ASP A 356 5.93 -18.76 0.29
C ASP A 356 5.65 -17.32 -0.17
N GLU A 357 4.39 -17.02 -0.49
CA GLU A 357 3.97 -15.70 -0.99
C GLU A 357 4.29 -14.59 0.02
N ARG A 358 4.21 -14.87 1.32
CA ARG A 358 4.58 -13.90 2.37
C ARG A 358 6.05 -13.52 2.30
N THR A 359 6.95 -14.47 2.03
CA THR A 359 8.38 -14.24 1.86
C THR A 359 8.63 -13.35 0.64
N ILE A 360 7.95 -13.62 -0.48
CA ILE A 360 8.02 -12.80 -1.69
C ILE A 360 7.48 -11.39 -1.43
N MET A 361 6.35 -11.26 -0.75
CA MET A 361 5.74 -9.98 -0.44
C MET A 361 6.58 -9.14 0.54
N LYS A 362 7.22 -9.79 1.50
CA LYS A 362 8.05 -9.12 2.50
C LYS A 362 9.41 -8.72 1.95
N TYR A 363 10.08 -9.61 1.21
CA TYR A 363 11.48 -9.41 0.82
C TYR A 363 11.70 -9.20 -0.67
N GLY A 364 10.72 -9.53 -1.52
CA GLY A 364 10.81 -9.31 -2.95
C GLY A 364 10.74 -7.84 -3.33
N SER A 365 11.23 -7.56 -4.53
CA SER A 365 11.30 -6.21 -5.11
C SER A 365 10.40 -6.11 -6.32
N THR A 366 9.71 -4.97 -6.48
CA THR A 366 8.94 -4.69 -7.70
C THR A 366 9.83 -4.32 -8.88
N ASN A 367 10.99 -3.73 -8.61
CA ASN A 367 12.02 -3.41 -9.59
C ASN A 367 13.35 -3.86 -9.01
N PHE A 368 13.76 -5.09 -9.32
CA PHE A 368 15.04 -5.58 -8.84
C PHE A 368 16.18 -4.82 -9.54
N PRO A 369 17.11 -4.22 -8.80
CA PRO A 369 18.10 -3.31 -9.34
C PRO A 369 19.34 -4.07 -9.83
N PHE A 370 19.19 -4.82 -10.94
CA PHE A 370 20.23 -5.73 -11.46
C PHE A 370 21.61 -5.10 -11.66
N ASN A 371 21.66 -3.81 -11.99
CA ASN A 371 22.89 -3.08 -12.30
C ASN A 371 23.42 -2.23 -11.14
N SER A 372 22.82 -2.32 -9.94
CA SER A 372 23.26 -1.55 -8.78
C SER A 372 24.25 -2.34 -7.91
N LYS A 373 25.31 -1.68 -7.44
CA LYS A 373 26.21 -2.27 -6.44
C LYS A 373 25.52 -2.34 -5.07
N SER A 374 25.52 -3.52 -4.47
CA SER A 374 25.09 -3.70 -3.08
C SER A 374 26.28 -3.50 -2.13
N GLU A 375 26.26 -2.45 -1.32
CA GLU A 375 27.27 -2.25 -0.25
C GLU A 375 26.88 -2.97 1.05
N ARG A 376 25.59 -3.28 1.22
CA ARG A 376 25.06 -3.95 2.42
C ARG A 376 24.25 -5.18 2.03
N LYS A 377 24.53 -6.27 2.74
CA LYS A 377 23.82 -7.55 2.62
C LYS A 377 23.16 -7.87 3.95
N ARG A 378 21.88 -8.28 3.91
CA ARG A 378 21.13 -8.76 5.07
C ARG A 378 20.87 -10.25 4.88
N HIS A 379 21.39 -11.10 5.76
CA HIS A 379 21.12 -12.54 5.70
C HIS A 379 19.86 -12.87 6.51
N ILE A 380 18.95 -13.64 5.91
CA ILE A 380 17.68 -14.04 6.48
C ILE A 380 17.59 -15.55 6.39
N LEU A 381 17.57 -16.22 7.54
CA LEU A 381 17.38 -17.66 7.63
C LEU A 381 15.91 -17.94 7.97
N LEU A 382 15.18 -18.57 7.06
CA LEU A 382 13.80 -19.00 7.31
C LEU A 382 13.69 -20.51 7.55
N ASN A 383 14.78 -21.24 7.30
CA ASN A 383 14.90 -22.65 7.64
C ASN A 383 14.91 -22.83 9.16
N ASN A 384 14.01 -23.68 9.65
CA ASN A 384 14.06 -24.20 11.00
C ASN A 384 14.25 -25.71 10.93
N LYS A 385 14.99 -26.26 11.89
CA LYS A 385 15.06 -27.71 12.11
C LYS A 385 14.20 -28.03 13.34
N SER A 386 13.29 -28.98 13.19
CA SER A 386 12.48 -29.49 14.30
C SER A 386 13.39 -30.27 15.25
N TYR A 387 13.42 -29.89 16.52
CA TYR A 387 13.98 -30.71 17.60
C TYR A 387 12.92 -30.90 18.67
N ASN A 388 12.81 -32.11 19.23
CA ASN A 388 11.81 -32.63 20.19
C ASN A 388 10.79 -31.65 20.82
N SER A 389 11.20 -30.48 21.33
CA SER A 389 10.32 -29.46 21.93
C SER A 389 10.57 -27.99 21.51
N GLY A 390 11.31 -27.73 20.42
CA GLY A 390 11.64 -26.36 19.99
C GLY A 390 12.13 -26.21 18.54
N LYS A 391 12.26 -24.95 18.08
CA LYS A 391 12.82 -24.58 16.78
C LYS A 391 14.15 -23.86 16.97
N ASN A 392 15.24 -24.40 16.42
CA ASN A 392 16.53 -23.70 16.37
C ASN A 392 16.79 -23.13 14.97
N PHE A 393 17.40 -21.95 14.94
CA PHE A 393 17.91 -21.29 13.73
C PHE A 393 19.44 -21.29 13.83
N GLU A 394 20.13 -21.95 12.90
CA GLU A 394 21.59 -22.08 12.90
C GLU A 394 22.16 -21.34 11.69
N HIS A 395 23.08 -20.39 11.93
CA HIS A 395 23.75 -19.64 10.89
C HIS A 395 25.26 -19.80 11.00
N THR A 396 25.88 -20.49 10.04
CA THR A 396 27.32 -20.66 9.98
C THR A 396 27.97 -19.37 9.52
N ILE A 397 28.75 -18.73 10.40
CA ILE A 397 29.55 -17.57 10.04
C ILE A 397 30.89 -18.06 9.48
N ASP A 398 31.14 -17.80 8.20
CA ASP A 398 32.46 -18.04 7.59
C ASP A 398 33.47 -17.02 8.12
N MET A 399 34.30 -17.46 9.06
CA MET A 399 35.35 -16.67 9.70
C MET A 399 36.63 -16.55 8.85
N SER A 400 36.73 -17.24 7.71
CA SER A 400 37.93 -17.21 6.86
C SER A 400 38.24 -15.81 6.32
N LYS A 401 37.22 -14.95 6.18
CA LYS A 401 37.33 -13.55 5.73
C LYS A 401 37.57 -12.54 6.86
N ARG A 402 37.63 -12.99 8.11
CA ARG A 402 37.88 -12.16 9.31
C ARG A 402 39.10 -12.64 10.07
N ARG A 403 40.15 -13.09 9.37
CA ARG A 403 41.43 -13.36 10.01
C ARG A 403 41.97 -12.05 10.57
N VAL A 404 42.02 -11.96 11.89
CA VAL A 404 42.86 -10.99 12.58
C VAL A 404 44.28 -11.53 12.45
N ASP A 405 45.12 -10.84 11.68
CA ASP A 405 46.54 -11.17 11.65
C ASP A 405 47.07 -11.03 13.07
N LYS A 406 47.57 -12.14 13.60
CA LYS A 406 48.09 -12.25 14.96
C LYS A 406 49.27 -11.27 15.07
N ILE A 407 49.13 -10.21 15.87
CA ILE A 407 50.27 -9.34 16.20
C ILE A 407 51.24 -10.20 17.02
N ILE A 408 52.38 -10.54 16.43
CA ILE A 408 53.51 -11.10 17.15
C ILE A 408 54.24 -9.91 17.78
N LEU A 409 54.12 -9.76 19.09
CA LEU A 409 54.98 -8.87 19.85
C LEU A 409 56.29 -9.62 20.09
N GLY A 410 57.34 -9.17 19.39
CA GLY A 410 58.73 -9.55 19.65
C GLY A 410 59.39 -8.63 20.66
#